data_AF-A0A5N5QU43-F1
#
_entry.id   AF-A0A5N5QU43-F1
#
_cell.length_a   1.000
_cell.length_b   1.000
_cell.length_c   1.000
_cell.angle_alpha   90.00
_cell.angle_beta   90.00
_cell.angle_gamma   90.00
#
_symmetry.space_group_name_H-M   'P 1'
#
loop_
_entity.id
_entity.type
_entity.pdbx_description
1 polymer ?
#
loop_
_entity_poly.entity_id
_entity_poly.type
_entity_poly.pdbx_seq_one_letter_code
_entity_poly.pdbx_strand_id
1 'polypeptide(L)'
;MASLVDTVKSAIPEIDTKKAEEGARELERPDETPLSPHTQEAKLKLEKSLRERPEKKELVERNILKDSNIAPALQAAQERLQRAQLEDKLGHALQERPEKKELVERNILKDSNVAPALQAVQDRLQRAQLEDKLEHALKDRPTPEKLVKEGILNGKLLVSGACIYTQVFSEDEIPH
;
A
#
# COMPACT_ATOMS: atom_id res chain seq x y z
N MET A 1 -53.02 17.30 6.85
CA MET A 1 -51.55 17.16 6.79
C MET A 1 -51.20 16.54 5.45
N ALA A 2 -50.83 17.34 4.45
CA ALA A 2 -50.41 16.81 3.14
C ALA A 2 -49.11 16.02 3.32
N SER A 3 -48.98 14.88 2.63
CA SER A 3 -47.84 13.99 2.81
C SER A 3 -46.62 14.52 2.06
N LEU A 4 -45.43 14.31 2.62
CA LEU A 4 -44.15 14.78 2.05
C LEU A 4 -43.90 14.23 0.63
N VAL A 5 -44.51 13.09 0.29
CA VAL A 5 -44.39 12.46 -1.04
C VAL A 5 -45.20 13.18 -2.11
N ASP A 6 -46.27 13.89 -1.74
CA ASP A 6 -47.12 14.63 -2.68
C ASP A 6 -46.45 15.96 -3.10
N THR A 7 -45.74 16.61 -2.18
CA THR A 7 -44.99 17.85 -2.46
C THR A 7 -43.78 17.61 -3.37
N VAL A 8 -43.11 16.47 -3.23
CA VAL A 8 -41.99 16.08 -4.11
C VAL A 8 -42.48 15.78 -5.52
N LYS A 9 -43.66 15.17 -5.67
CA LYS A 9 -44.23 14.82 -6.98
C LYS A 9 -44.70 16.04 -7.79
N SER A 10 -45.11 17.13 -7.13
CA SER A 10 -45.45 18.40 -7.79
C SER A 10 -44.24 19.28 -8.14
N ALA A 11 -43.05 18.99 -7.60
CA ALA A 11 -41.83 19.79 -7.80
C ALA A 11 -40.91 19.26 -8.91
N ILE A 12 -41.21 18.08 -9.46
CA ILE A 12 -40.48 17.51 -10.60
C ILE A 12 -41.20 17.97 -11.87
N PRO A 13 -40.56 18.74 -12.77
CA PRO A 13 -41.16 19.07 -14.05
C PRO A 13 -41.40 17.78 -14.85
N GLU A 14 -42.62 17.59 -15.34
CA GLU A 14 -42.98 16.52 -16.27
C GLU A 14 -42.08 16.63 -17.51
N ILE A 15 -41.16 15.68 -17.64
CA ILE A 15 -40.41 15.51 -18.88
C ILE A 15 -41.39 14.84 -19.85
N ASP A 16 -41.92 15.63 -20.79
CA ASP A 16 -42.73 15.13 -21.90
C ASP A 16 -41.94 14.05 -22.67
N THR A 17 -42.19 12.78 -22.36
CA THR A 17 -41.61 11.64 -23.07
C THR A 17 -42.10 11.52 -24.51
N LYS A 18 -42.99 12.43 -24.96
CA LYS A 18 -43.51 12.46 -26.34
C LYS A 18 -42.71 13.34 -27.31
N LYS A 19 -41.66 14.03 -26.85
CA LYS A 19 -40.72 14.78 -27.72
C LYS A 19 -39.36 14.10 -27.89
N ALA A 20 -39.23 12.84 -27.46
CA ALA A 20 -37.99 12.06 -27.59
C ALA A 20 -38.04 11.02 -28.73
N GLU A 21 -39.20 10.77 -29.34
CA GLU A 21 -39.34 9.69 -30.34
C GLU A 21 -39.14 10.14 -31.80
N GLU A 22 -39.15 11.44 -32.12
CA GLU A 22 -38.85 11.91 -33.49
C GLU A 22 -37.37 12.18 -33.76
N GLY A 23 -36.52 12.24 -32.71
CA GLY A 23 -35.07 12.41 -32.85
C GLY A 23 -34.25 11.11 -32.93
N ALA A 24 -34.90 9.95 -32.72
CA ALA A 24 -34.20 8.67 -32.56
C ALA A 24 -34.07 7.83 -33.84
N ARG A 25 -34.57 8.31 -34.99
CA ARG A 25 -34.59 7.53 -36.24
C ARG A 25 -33.41 7.76 -37.20
N GLU A 26 -32.43 8.58 -36.85
CA GLU A 26 -31.36 8.94 -37.80
C GLU A 26 -29.98 8.30 -37.56
N LEU A 27 -29.84 7.35 -36.63
CA LEU A 27 -28.52 6.76 -36.31
C LEU A 27 -28.38 5.23 -36.51
N GLU A 28 -29.29 4.59 -37.24
CA GLU A 28 -29.12 3.18 -37.66
C GLU A 28 -29.12 3.01 -39.17
N ARG A 29 -28.41 3.88 -39.90
CA ARG A 29 -27.93 3.51 -41.23
C ARG A 29 -26.59 2.80 -41.02
N PRO A 30 -26.44 1.52 -41.39
CA PRO A 30 -25.11 0.91 -41.45
C PRO A 30 -24.25 1.82 -42.33
N ASP A 31 -23.09 2.24 -41.82
CA ASP A 31 -22.09 2.91 -42.65
C ASP A 31 -21.77 1.97 -43.82
N GLU A 32 -22.36 2.19 -44.99
CA GLU A 32 -22.00 1.53 -46.25
C GLU A 32 -20.66 2.04 -46.78
N THR A 33 -19.78 2.50 -45.89
CA THR A 33 -18.41 2.81 -46.22
C THR A 33 -17.77 1.49 -46.63
N PRO A 34 -17.37 1.30 -47.89
CA PRO A 34 -16.88 0.02 -48.35
C PRO A 34 -15.65 -0.36 -47.53
N LEU A 35 -15.63 -1.58 -46.97
CA LEU A 35 -14.60 -2.09 -46.04
C LEU A 35 -13.15 -2.04 -46.55
N SER A 36 -12.95 -1.75 -47.84
CA SER A 36 -11.63 -1.58 -48.44
C SER A 36 -11.27 -0.09 -48.52
N PRO A 37 -10.00 0.31 -48.34
CA PRO A 37 -9.57 1.69 -48.50
C PRO A 37 -9.60 2.02 -50.00
N HIS A 38 -10.78 2.36 -50.51
CA HIS A 38 -11.02 2.64 -51.92
C HIS A 38 -10.47 4.02 -52.32
N THR A 39 -10.33 4.95 -51.37
CA THR A 39 -9.76 6.28 -51.59
C THR A 39 -8.28 6.31 -51.20
N GLN A 40 -7.46 7.03 -51.98
CA GLN A 40 -6.03 7.19 -51.70
C GLN A 40 -5.78 7.87 -50.35
N GLU A 41 -6.65 8.81 -49.96
CA GLU A 41 -6.56 9.48 -48.65
C GLU A 41 -6.74 8.52 -47.47
N ALA A 42 -7.64 7.54 -47.58
CA ALA A 42 -7.82 6.53 -46.55
C ALA A 42 -6.57 5.65 -46.40
N LYS A 43 -5.88 5.34 -47.52
CA LYS A 43 -4.61 4.61 -47.50
C LYS A 43 -3.51 5.40 -46.78
N LEU A 44 -3.35 6.69 -47.09
CA LEU A 44 -2.36 7.55 -46.45
C LEU A 44 -2.61 7.71 -44.94
N LYS A 45 -3.88 7.87 -44.53
CA LYS A 45 -4.26 7.93 -43.10
C LYS A 45 -3.98 6.62 -42.36
N LEU A 46 -4.27 5.48 -42.99
CA LEU A 46 -3.99 4.16 -42.42
C LEU A 46 -2.49 3.93 -42.27
N GLU A 47 -1.69 4.24 -43.29
CA GLU A 47 -0.23 4.14 -43.23
C GLU A 47 0.37 4.99 -42.11
N LYS A 48 -0.12 6.22 -41.93
CA LYS A 48 0.29 7.08 -40.80
C LYS A 48 -0.05 6.44 -39.45
N SER A 49 -1.28 5.95 -39.31
CA SER A 49 -1.77 5.34 -38.06
C SER A 49 -1.03 4.05 -37.70
N LEU A 50 -0.61 3.27 -38.70
CA LEU A 50 0.19 2.05 -38.49
C LEU A 50 1.63 2.37 -38.06
N ARG A 51 2.22 3.48 -38.52
CA ARG A 51 3.55 3.93 -38.09
C ARG A 51 3.55 4.46 -36.65
N GLU A 52 2.48 5.13 -36.25
CA GLU A 52 2.29 5.68 -34.90
C GLU A 52 1.71 4.65 -33.90
N ARG A 53 1.53 3.40 -34.33
CA ARG A 53 0.93 2.35 -33.51
C ARG A 53 1.83 1.99 -32.32
N PRO A 54 1.31 2.00 -31.08
CA PRO A 54 2.05 1.54 -29.91
C PRO A 54 2.38 0.04 -29.96
N GLU A 55 3.50 -0.33 -29.35
CA GLU A 55 3.91 -1.72 -29.21
C GLU A 55 2.97 -2.49 -28.28
N LYS A 56 2.83 -3.80 -28.50
CA LYS A 56 1.94 -4.65 -27.67
C LYS A 56 2.30 -4.56 -26.18
N LYS A 57 3.59 -4.51 -25.85
CA LYS A 57 4.09 -4.41 -24.47
C LYS A 57 3.63 -3.12 -23.80
N GLU A 58 3.70 -1.99 -24.49
CA GLU A 58 3.23 -0.71 -23.96
C GLU A 58 1.73 -0.71 -23.66
N LEU A 59 0.93 -1.38 -24.50
CA LEU A 59 -0.51 -1.52 -24.26
C LEU A 59 -0.79 -2.38 -23.01
N VAL A 60 0.05 -3.38 -22.74
CA VAL A 60 -0.03 -4.19 -21.52
C VAL A 60 0.34 -3.38 -20.29
N GLU A 61 1.46 -2.65 -20.34
CA GLU A 61 1.93 -1.81 -19.23
C GLU A 61 0.91 -0.71 -18.87
N ARG A 62 0.23 -0.17 -19.88
CA ARG A 62 -0.87 0.79 -19.69
C ARG A 62 -2.20 0.14 -19.27
N ASN A 63 -2.22 -1.17 -19.04
CA ASN A 63 -3.41 -1.96 -18.69
C ASN A 63 -4.55 -1.86 -19.71
N ILE A 64 -4.24 -1.59 -20.99
CA ILE A 64 -5.22 -1.58 -22.08
C ILE A 64 -5.43 -3.00 -22.62
N LEU A 65 -4.33 -3.74 -22.82
CA LEU A 65 -4.35 -5.15 -23.21
C LEU A 65 -3.96 -6.02 -22.02
N LYS A 66 -4.66 -7.15 -21.83
CA LYS A 66 -4.29 -8.12 -20.80
C LYS A 66 -3.10 -8.95 -21.26
N ASP A 67 -2.09 -9.10 -20.40
CA ASP A 67 -1.00 -10.05 -20.64
C ASP A 67 -1.47 -11.45 -20.26
N SER A 68 -2.08 -12.15 -21.21
CA SER A 68 -2.50 -13.53 -21.01
C SER A 68 -2.10 -14.38 -22.19
N ASN A 69 -1.53 -15.55 -21.91
CA ASN A 69 -1.27 -16.61 -22.88
C ASN A 69 -2.54 -17.45 -23.16
N ILE A 70 -3.70 -16.97 -22.72
CA ILE A 70 -4.97 -17.68 -22.73
C ILE A 70 -5.83 -17.16 -23.88
N ALA A 71 -6.62 -18.07 -24.46
CA ALA A 71 -7.52 -17.73 -25.56
C ALA A 71 -8.43 -16.54 -25.20
N PRO A 72 -8.65 -15.57 -26.11
CA PRO A 72 -9.45 -14.37 -25.83
C PRO A 72 -10.83 -14.65 -25.23
N ALA A 73 -11.48 -15.73 -25.63
CA ALA A 73 -12.79 -16.13 -25.11
C ALA A 73 -12.79 -16.49 -23.60
N LEU A 74 -11.66 -16.97 -23.06
CA LEU A 74 -11.54 -17.42 -21.67
C LEU A 74 -11.01 -16.33 -20.73
N GLN A 75 -10.49 -15.22 -21.25
CA GLN A 75 -9.87 -14.16 -20.45
C GLN A 75 -10.84 -13.57 -19.41
N ALA A 76 -12.12 -13.44 -19.76
CA ALA A 76 -13.15 -12.95 -18.85
C ALA A 76 -13.44 -13.95 -17.70
N ALA A 77 -13.44 -15.24 -17.99
CA ALA A 77 -13.64 -16.28 -16.97
C ALA A 77 -12.45 -16.36 -16.01
N GLN A 78 -11.23 -16.25 -16.54
CA GLN A 78 -10.01 -16.21 -15.73
C GLN A 78 -10.02 -15.02 -14.76
N GLU A 79 -10.34 -13.82 -15.24
CA GLU A 79 -10.39 -12.62 -14.39
C GLU A 79 -11.45 -12.75 -13.29
N ARG A 80 -12.63 -13.30 -13.61
CA ARG A 80 -13.66 -13.57 -12.61
C ARG A 80 -13.17 -14.53 -11.53
N LEU A 81 -12.46 -15.59 -11.92
CA LEU A 81 -11.88 -16.54 -10.98
C LEU A 81 -10.81 -15.88 -10.11
N GLN A 82 -9.90 -15.11 -10.71
CA GLN A 82 -8.85 -14.38 -10.00
C GLN A 82 -9.47 -13.41 -8.99
N ARG A 83 -10.51 -12.69 -9.39
CA ARG A 83 -11.24 -11.78 -8.50
C ARG A 83 -11.89 -12.53 -7.35
N ALA A 84 -12.61 -13.62 -7.61
CA ALA A 84 -13.23 -14.43 -6.56
C ALA A 84 -12.17 -14.97 -5.56
N GLN A 85 -11.03 -15.47 -6.05
CA GLN A 85 -9.94 -15.92 -5.19
C GLN A 85 -9.36 -14.78 -4.34
N LEU A 86 -9.26 -13.56 -4.88
CA LEU A 86 -8.81 -12.40 -4.12
C LEU A 86 -9.85 -11.97 -3.07
N GLU A 87 -11.13 -12.01 -3.41
CA GLU A 87 -12.24 -11.73 -2.48
C GLU A 87 -12.25 -12.73 -1.32
N ASP A 88 -12.10 -14.02 -1.59
CA ASP A 88 -12.02 -15.06 -0.56
C ASP A 88 -10.79 -14.88 0.34
N LYS A 89 -9.61 -14.66 -0.26
CA LYS A 89 -8.36 -14.40 0.49
C LYS A 89 -8.47 -13.16 1.36
N LEU A 90 -9.04 -12.08 0.84
CA LEU A 90 -9.26 -10.85 1.59
C LEU A 90 -10.26 -11.08 2.72
N GLY A 91 -11.35 -11.81 2.47
CA GLY A 91 -12.33 -12.18 3.49
C GLY A 91 -11.69 -12.91 4.66
N HIS A 92 -10.85 -13.90 4.38
CA HIS A 92 -10.10 -14.64 5.41
C HIS A 92 -9.13 -13.72 6.17
N ALA A 93 -8.34 -12.90 5.48
CA ALA A 93 -7.39 -11.97 6.12
C ALA A 93 -8.08 -10.89 6.98
N LEU A 94 -9.31 -10.50 6.64
CA LEU A 94 -10.11 -9.58 7.44
C LEU A 94 -10.68 -10.24 8.70
N GLN A 95 -11.04 -11.53 8.63
CA GLN A 95 -11.48 -12.30 9.80
C GLN A 95 -10.35 -12.51 10.79
N GLU A 96 -9.14 -12.80 10.30
CA GLU A 96 -7.94 -13.00 11.13
C GLU A 96 -7.20 -11.70 11.48
N ARG A 97 -7.82 -10.54 11.25
CA ARG A 97 -7.17 -9.25 11.45
C ARG A 97 -6.80 -9.05 12.93
N PRO A 98 -5.50 -8.92 13.28
CA PRO A 98 -5.07 -8.70 14.66
C PRO A 98 -5.54 -7.34 15.20
N GLU A 99 -5.82 -7.29 16.50
CA GLU A 99 -6.15 -6.02 17.16
C GLU A 99 -4.92 -5.11 17.30
N LYS A 100 -5.15 -3.80 17.43
CA LYS A 100 -4.07 -2.82 17.67
C LYS A 100 -3.23 -3.18 18.89
N LYS A 101 -3.85 -3.68 19.96
CA LYS A 101 -3.17 -4.04 21.21
C LYS A 101 -2.15 -5.16 20.99
N GLU A 102 -2.52 -6.21 20.26
CA GLU A 102 -1.61 -7.31 19.93
C GLU A 102 -0.41 -6.83 19.11
N LEU A 103 -0.61 -5.89 18.18
CA LEU A 103 0.47 -5.30 17.40
C LEU A 103 1.43 -4.47 18.25
N VAL A 104 0.93 -3.81 19.30
CA VAL A 104 1.73 -3.07 20.28
C VAL A 104 2.53 -4.03 21.17
N GLU A 105 1.91 -5.09 21.67
CA GLU A 105 2.58 -6.13 22.46
C GLU A 105 3.72 -6.80 21.69
N ARG A 106 3.51 -7.06 20.39
CA ARG A 106 4.53 -7.59 19.49
C ARG A 106 5.56 -6.55 19.03
N ASN A 107 5.51 -5.32 19.55
CA ASN A 107 6.39 -4.19 19.19
C ASN A 107 6.42 -3.83 17.69
N ILE A 108 5.38 -4.21 16.93
CA ILE A 108 5.21 -3.83 15.51
C ILE A 108 4.72 -2.38 15.43
N LEU A 109 3.76 -2.02 16.29
CA LEU A 109 3.28 -0.65 16.45
C LEU A 109 3.76 -0.09 17.79
N LYS A 110 4.10 1.21 17.86
CA LYS A 110 4.36 1.86 19.15
C LYS A 110 3.07 2.27 19.84
N ASP A 111 3.06 2.18 21.17
CA ASP A 111 1.97 2.73 21.98
C ASP A 111 2.12 4.25 22.10
N SER A 112 1.66 4.98 21.08
CA SER A 112 1.62 6.43 21.11
C SER A 112 0.23 6.98 20.80
N ASN A 113 -0.12 8.06 21.49
CA ASN A 113 -1.33 8.85 21.25
C ASN A 113 -1.07 10.02 20.28
N VAL A 114 0.05 9.98 19.57
CA VAL A 114 0.52 11.04 18.67
C VAL A 114 0.14 10.68 17.23
N ALA A 115 -0.05 11.69 16.38
CA ALA A 115 -0.38 11.48 14.97
C ALA A 115 0.67 10.59 14.27
N PRO A 116 0.28 9.70 13.34
CA PRO A 116 1.19 8.75 12.69
C PRO A 116 2.41 9.42 12.03
N ALA A 117 2.22 10.62 11.46
CA ALA A 117 3.29 11.37 10.82
C ALA A 117 4.41 11.83 11.79
N LEU A 118 4.08 12.01 13.07
CA LEU A 118 5.01 12.51 14.09
C LEU A 118 5.64 11.39 14.93
N GLN A 119 5.11 10.17 14.86
CA GLN A 119 5.57 9.03 15.64
C GLN A 119 7.07 8.75 15.44
N ALA A 120 7.54 8.80 14.18
CA ALA A 120 8.96 8.59 13.88
C ALA A 120 9.86 9.67 14.50
N VAL A 121 9.41 10.93 14.51
CA VAL A 121 10.16 12.05 15.09
C VAL A 121 10.18 11.94 16.62
N GLN A 122 9.05 11.56 17.22
CA GLN A 122 8.94 11.30 18.65
C GLN A 122 9.89 10.18 19.08
N ASP A 123 9.87 9.03 18.40
CA ASP A 123 10.73 7.88 18.72
C ASP A 123 12.21 8.27 18.64
N ARG A 124 12.60 9.03 17.61
CA ARG A 124 13.96 9.53 17.45
C ARG A 124 14.37 10.44 18.62
N LEU A 125 13.49 11.36 19.02
CA LEU A 125 13.74 12.25 20.16
C LEU A 125 13.83 11.47 21.47
N GLN A 126 12.90 10.54 21.72
CA GLN A 126 12.90 9.70 22.91
C GLN A 126 14.18 8.88 23.02
N ARG A 127 14.63 8.30 21.90
CA ARG A 127 15.89 7.57 21.86
C ARG A 127 17.09 8.46 22.19
N ALA A 128 17.22 9.63 21.57
CA ALA A 128 18.30 10.56 21.87
C ALA A 128 18.31 10.98 23.35
N GLN A 129 17.13 11.30 23.91
CA GLN A 129 17.00 11.63 25.33
C GLN A 129 17.41 10.47 26.25
N LEU A 130 17.12 9.23 25.86
CA LEU A 130 17.56 8.05 26.61
C LEU A 130 19.06 7.85 26.51
N GLU A 131 19.65 8.05 25.33
CA GLU A 131 21.09 7.98 25.12
C GLU A 131 21.83 9.00 26.00
N ASP A 132 21.39 10.26 26.02
CA ASP A 132 21.98 11.31 26.87
C ASP A 132 21.88 10.96 28.37
N LYS A 133 20.71 10.47 28.81
CA LYS A 133 20.49 10.06 30.22
C LYS A 133 21.36 8.88 30.61
N LEU A 134 21.49 7.88 29.73
CA LEU A 134 22.34 6.73 29.95
C LEU A 134 23.81 7.15 30.00
N GLU A 135 24.25 8.05 29.12
CA GLU A 135 25.61 8.57 29.14
C GLU A 135 25.94 9.22 30.48
N HIS A 136 25.05 10.07 31.01
CA HIS A 136 25.26 10.71 32.31
C HIS A 136 25.31 9.68 33.45
N ALA A 137 24.39 8.72 33.48
CA ALA A 137 24.36 7.66 34.51
C ALA A 137 25.61 6.76 34.47
N LEU A 138 26.18 6.54 33.28
CA LEU A 138 27.42 5.78 33.13
C LEU A 138 28.66 6.56 33.57
N LYS A 139 28.68 7.89 33.41
CA LYS A 139 29.77 8.74 33.92
C LYS A 139 29.86 8.68 35.44
N ASP A 140 28.71 8.64 36.12
CA ASP A 140 28.64 8.57 37.58
C ASP A 140 28.69 7.13 38.14
N ARG A 141 29.11 6.16 37.32
CA ARG A 141 29.16 4.76 37.71
C ARG A 141 30.09 4.56 38.92
N PRO A 142 29.59 4.03 40.06
CA PRO A 142 30.40 3.84 41.24
C PRO A 142 31.48 2.78 41.01
N THR A 143 32.66 3.03 41.56
CA THR A 143 33.76 2.04 41.56
C THR A 143 33.39 0.85 42.45
N PRO A 144 33.92 -0.35 42.15
CA PRO A 144 33.54 -1.56 42.88
C PRO A 144 33.94 -1.51 44.37
N GLU A 145 34.98 -0.74 44.72
CA GLU A 145 35.35 -0.49 46.12
C GLU A 145 34.26 0.25 46.90
N LYS A 146 33.58 1.22 46.28
CA LYS A 146 32.46 1.93 46.90
C LYS A 146 31.30 0.97 47.16
N LEU A 147 31.01 0.07 46.20
CA LEU A 147 29.96 -0.94 46.35
C LEU A 147 30.25 -1.99 47.42
N VAL A 148 31.52 -2.31 47.70
CA VAL A 148 31.90 -3.18 48.84
C VAL A 148 31.72 -2.47 50.17
N LYS A 149 32.06 -1.18 50.26
CA LYS A 149 31.83 -0.37 51.47
C LYS A 149 30.34 -0.23 51.79
N GLU A 150 29.51 -0.13 50.76
CA GLU A 150 28.06 -0.10 50.88
C GLU A 150 27.44 -1.48 51.14
N GLY A 151 28.24 -2.56 51.20
CA GLY A 151 27.78 -3.91 51.50
C GLY A 151 27.01 -4.59 50.37
N ILE A 152 27.01 -4.02 49.16
CA ILE A 152 26.34 -4.56 47.97
C ILE A 152 27.20 -5.67 47.33
N LEU A 153 28.53 -5.49 47.33
CA LEU A 153 29.49 -6.47 46.83
C LEU A 153 30.27 -7.13 47.97
N ASN A 154 30.54 -8.43 47.86
CA ASN A 154 31.38 -9.16 48.81
C ASN A 154 32.88 -8.94 48.50
N GLY A 155 33.62 -8.36 49.45
CA GLY A 155 35.03 -7.98 49.29
C GLY A 155 36.01 -9.13 48.99
N LYS A 156 35.59 -10.39 49.10
CA LYS A 156 36.43 -11.57 48.82
C LYS A 156 36.76 -11.73 47.32
N LEU A 157 36.01 -11.08 46.43
CA LEU A 157 36.13 -11.20 44.97
C LEU A 157 37.00 -10.11 44.31
N LEU A 158 37.49 -9.11 45.05
CA LEU A 158 38.28 -7.99 44.50
C LEU A 158 39.78 -8.27 44.39
N VAL A 159 40.28 -9.32 45.03
CA VAL A 159 41.73 -9.64 45.05
C VAL A 159 42.14 -10.46 43.82
N SER A 160 41.20 -11.05 43.07
CA SER A 160 41.48 -11.67 41.77
C SER A 160 41.12 -10.71 40.64
N GLY A 161 42.07 -9.85 40.28
CA GLY A 161 42.04 -9.04 39.07
C GLY A 161 42.04 -9.92 37.82
N ALA A 162 40.92 -10.54 37.52
CA ALA A 162 40.66 -11.27 36.28
C ALA A 162 39.27 -10.86 35.77
N CYS A 163 39.16 -9.62 35.32
CA CYS A 163 38.15 -9.28 34.33
C CYS A 163 38.47 -10.08 33.06
N ILE A 164 37.69 -11.13 32.79
CA ILE A 164 37.79 -12.02 31.62
C ILE A 164 37.35 -11.36 30.29
N TYR A 165 37.52 -10.05 30.11
CA TYR A 165 37.15 -9.40 28.84
C TYR A 165 38.30 -8.57 28.28
N THR A 166 39.32 -9.29 27.82
CA THR A 166 40.16 -8.87 26.70
C THR A 166 39.87 -9.79 25.52
N GLN A 167 38.80 -9.50 24.80
CA GLN A 167 38.59 -9.96 23.43
C GLN A 167 38.08 -8.73 22.69
N VAL A 168 38.97 -7.84 22.25
CA VAL A 168 39.45 -7.83 20.85
C VAL A 168 38.29 -8.22 19.91
N PHE A 169 37.38 -7.27 19.66
CA PHE A 169 36.56 -7.30 18.44
C PHE A 169 37.50 -6.93 17.29
N SER A 170 38.17 -7.95 16.73
CA SER A 170 38.70 -7.84 15.38
C SER A 170 37.50 -7.84 14.42
N GLU A 171 37.42 -6.81 13.60
CA GLU A 171 36.61 -6.80 12.39
C GLU A 171 36.98 -8.03 11.55
N ASP A 172 36.03 -8.92 11.26
CA ASP A 172 36.08 -9.78 10.08
C ASP A 172 34.69 -10.40 9.78
N GLU A 173 34.29 -10.23 8.51
CA GLU A 173 33.27 -10.94 7.72
C GLU A 173 31.76 -10.74 7.99
N ILE A 174 31.16 -9.92 7.12
CA ILE A 174 29.75 -9.99 6.71
C ILE A 174 29.65 -11.06 5.60
N PRO A 175 28.86 -12.14 5.74
CA PRO A 175 28.55 -12.98 4.60
C PRO A 175 27.38 -12.38 3.80
N HIS A 176 27.52 -12.49 2.47
CA HIS A 176 26.55 -12.10 1.45
C HIS A 176 25.18 -12.76 1.59
#